data_AF-A0A0N4XPL9-F1
#
_entry.id   AF-A0A0N4XPL9-F1
#
_cell.length_a   1.000
_cell.length_b   1.000
_cell.length_c   1.000
_cell.angle_alpha   90.00
_cell.angle_beta   90.00
_cell.angle_gamma   90.00
#
_symmetry.space_group_name_H-M   'P 1'
#
loop_
_entity.id
_entity.type
_entity.pdbx_description
1 polymer ?
#
loop_
_entity_poly.entity_id
_entity_poly.type
_entity_poly.pdbx_seq_one_letter_code
_entity_poly.pdbx_strand_id
1 'polypeptide(L)'
;MDPTIDTSFLPDKDREAEIAKKKVELAAAWRAQQEREKNEEITVAFAYWDGSSHRKNLKVKKGHTISQFLTWAIEVLKKEFTELKTSVAENLMFVKEDLIIPHFYTFQDFIVTKAMGKTGPLYEFDAAGDVRIRQDAALDCGEAHPAK
;
A
#
# COMPACT_ATOMS: atom_id res chain seq x y z
N MET A 1 51.21 -12.75 27.23
CA MET A 1 50.28 -12.68 26.09
C MET A 1 50.12 -11.22 25.74
N ASP A 2 50.28 -10.87 24.47
CA ASP A 2 50.12 -9.48 24.01
C ASP A 2 48.61 -9.19 23.85
N PRO A 3 48.04 -8.26 24.64
CA PRO A 3 46.62 -7.92 24.60
C PRO A 3 46.21 -7.11 23.35
N THR A 4 47.16 -6.78 22.47
CA THR A 4 46.95 -5.96 21.27
C THR A 4 46.65 -6.79 20.02
N ILE A 5 46.71 -8.12 20.10
CA ILE A 5 46.41 -9.03 18.99
C ILE A 5 44.89 -9.22 18.86
N ASP A 6 44.34 -8.85 17.71
CA ASP A 6 42.92 -9.05 17.39
C ASP A 6 42.59 -10.54 17.23
N THR A 7 41.96 -11.12 18.25
CA THR A 7 41.52 -12.52 18.25
C THR A 7 40.08 -12.70 17.76
N SER A 8 39.45 -11.67 17.18
CA SER A 8 38.06 -11.74 16.71
C SER A 8 37.84 -12.72 15.55
N PHE A 9 38.90 -13.23 14.93
CA PHE A 9 38.81 -14.27 13.89
C PHE A 9 38.76 -15.69 14.43
N LEU A 10 39.05 -15.91 15.72
CA LEU A 10 39.03 -17.25 16.32
C LEU A 10 37.58 -17.70 16.58
N PRO A 11 37.21 -18.94 16.22
CA PRO A 11 35.90 -19.50 16.51
C PRO A 11 35.60 -19.43 18.01
N ASP A 12 34.54 -18.71 18.36
CA ASP A 12 34.10 -18.48 19.73
C ASP A 12 32.62 -18.84 19.81
N LYS A 13 32.33 -19.96 20.49
CA LYS A 13 30.98 -20.51 20.60
C LYS A 13 30.03 -19.56 21.33
N ASP A 14 30.51 -18.81 22.31
CA ASP A 14 29.68 -17.91 23.10
C ASP A 14 29.33 -16.68 22.25
N ARG A 15 30.31 -16.15 21.51
CA ARG A 15 30.08 -15.06 20.56
C ARG A 15 29.14 -15.45 19.41
N GLU A 16 29.30 -16.64 18.86
CA GLU A 16 28.39 -17.17 17.83
C GLU A 16 26.97 -17.35 18.37
N ALA A 17 26.82 -17.84 19.61
CA ALA A 17 25.53 -17.96 20.28
C ALA A 17 24.87 -16.59 20.53
N GLU A 18 25.64 -15.58 20.96
CA GLU A 18 25.14 -14.21 21.11
C GLU A 18 24.73 -13.59 19.77
N ILE A 19 25.51 -13.78 18.70
CA ILE A 19 25.16 -13.30 17.36
C ILE A 19 23.88 -13.99 16.87
N ALA A 20 23.75 -15.31 17.08
CA ALA A 20 22.54 -16.05 16.73
C ALA A 20 21.32 -15.53 17.50
N LYS A 21 21.45 -15.29 18.80
CA LYS A 21 20.39 -14.71 19.63
C LYS A 21 19.97 -13.33 19.14
N LYS A 22 20.94 -12.44 18.88
CA LYS A 22 20.69 -11.09 18.32
C LYS A 22 20.00 -11.15 16.95
N LYS A 23 20.37 -12.09 16.07
CA LYS A 23 19.71 -12.29 14.78
C LYS A 23 18.24 -12.68 14.95
N VAL A 24 17.93 -13.58 15.89
CA VAL A 24 16.55 -13.99 16.17
C VAL A 24 15.73 -12.83 16.73
N GLU A 25 16.30 -12.07 17.67
CA GLU A 25 15.65 -10.88 18.26
C GLU A 25 15.36 -9.80 17.20
N LEU A 26 16.34 -9.48 16.34
CA LEU A 26 16.18 -8.52 15.25
C LEU A 26 15.14 -8.99 14.22
N ALA A 27 15.14 -10.27 13.86
CA ALA A 27 14.15 -10.84 12.95
C ALA A 27 12.73 -10.78 13.54
N ALA A 28 12.58 -11.01 14.85
CA ALA A 28 11.30 -10.90 15.54
C ALA A 28 10.82 -9.44 15.57
N ALA A 29 11.69 -8.49 15.93
CA ALA A 29 11.38 -7.06 15.93
C ALA A 29 11.00 -6.56 14.53
N TRP A 30 11.70 -7.01 13.49
CA TRP A 30 11.39 -6.68 12.10
C TRP A 30 10.00 -7.18 11.68
N ARG A 31 9.66 -8.44 11.99
CA ARG A 31 8.32 -8.99 11.70
C ARG A 31 7.23 -8.21 12.42
N ALA A 32 7.41 -7.91 13.70
CA ALA A 32 6.45 -7.14 14.48
C ALA A 32 6.24 -5.73 13.89
N GLN A 33 7.32 -5.09 13.43
CA GLN A 33 7.25 -3.80 12.76
C GLN A 33 6.49 -3.89 11.42
N GLN A 34 6.76 -4.92 10.62
CA GLN A 34 6.04 -5.17 9.37
C GLN A 34 4.55 -5.44 9.58
N GLU A 35 4.19 -6.22 10.60
CA GLU A 35 2.79 -6.48 10.94
C GLU A 35 2.08 -5.20 11.42
N ARG A 36 2.78 -4.36 12.19
CA ARG A 36 2.26 -3.06 12.63
C ARG A 36 1.93 -2.15 11.45
N GLU A 37 2.82 -2.05 10.47
CA GLU A 37 2.60 -1.25 9.26
C GLU A 37 1.48 -1.80 8.38
N LYS A 38 1.39 -3.13 8.23
CA LYS A 38 0.30 -3.79 7.49
C LYS A 38 -1.07 -3.56 8.14
N ASN A 39 -1.11 -3.49 9.47
CA ASN A 39 -2.36 -3.34 10.22
C ASN A 39 -2.83 -1.88 10.34
N GLU A 40 -2.05 -0.92 9.86
CA GLU A 40 -2.44 0.49 9.84
C GLU A 40 -3.66 0.69 8.93
N GLU A 41 -4.66 1.41 9.44
CA GLU A 41 -5.90 1.69 8.73
C GLU A 41 -5.76 2.94 7.87
N ILE A 42 -6.22 2.86 6.64
CA ILE A 42 -6.20 3.91 5.62
C ILE A 42 -7.62 4.15 5.11
N THR A 43 -7.95 5.40 4.83
CA THR A 43 -9.19 5.75 4.12
C THR A 43 -8.91 5.84 2.64
N VAL A 44 -9.53 4.97 1.84
CA VAL A 44 -9.41 4.94 0.38
C VAL A 44 -10.67 5.56 -0.22
N ALA A 45 -10.50 6.74 -0.84
CA ALA A 45 -11.52 7.34 -1.69
C ALA A 45 -11.51 6.63 -3.05
N PHE A 46 -12.66 6.13 -3.51
CA PHE A 46 -12.79 5.46 -4.81
C PHE A 46 -14.02 5.95 -5.57
N ALA A 47 -14.05 5.72 -6.88
CA ALA A 47 -15.22 5.96 -7.70
C ALA A 47 -15.62 4.68 -8.40
N TYR A 48 -16.89 4.30 -8.28
CA TYR A 48 -17.50 3.30 -9.15
C TYR A 48 -17.90 3.96 -10.47
N TRP A 49 -17.65 3.29 -11.58
CA TRP A 49 -17.91 3.79 -12.92
C TRP A 49 -18.82 2.83 -13.69
N ASP A 50 -20.01 3.30 -14.02
CA ASP A 50 -21.01 2.64 -14.88
C ASP A 50 -21.38 3.50 -16.10
N GLY A 51 -20.57 4.52 -16.39
CA GLY A 51 -20.90 5.63 -17.30
C GLY A 51 -21.10 6.95 -16.55
N SER A 52 -21.31 6.91 -15.23
CA SER A 52 -21.23 8.05 -14.32
C SER A 52 -20.27 7.77 -13.16
N SER A 53 -19.67 8.82 -12.60
CA SER A 53 -18.72 8.69 -11.48
C SER A 53 -19.43 8.71 -10.12
N HIS A 54 -19.49 7.56 -9.45
CA HIS A 54 -20.06 7.42 -8.10
C HIS A 54 -18.98 7.35 -7.04
N ARG A 55 -18.67 8.50 -6.42
CA ARG A 55 -17.61 8.62 -5.40
C ARG A 55 -18.07 8.07 -4.04
N LYS A 56 -17.22 7.26 -3.42
CA LYS A 56 -17.39 6.68 -2.08
C LYS A 56 -16.04 6.63 -1.36
N ASN A 57 -16.08 6.51 -0.04
CA ASN A 57 -14.89 6.31 0.78
C ASN A 57 -15.04 5.00 1.55
N LEU A 58 -13.96 4.22 1.64
CA LEU A 58 -13.91 2.99 2.41
C LEU A 58 -12.66 2.98 3.29
N LYS A 59 -12.81 2.56 4.55
CA LYS A 59 -11.67 2.32 5.44
C LYS A 59 -11.17 0.89 5.29
N VAL A 60 -9.89 0.73 5.02
CA VAL A 60 -9.23 -0.58 4.85
C VAL A 60 -7.85 -0.55 5.50
N LYS A 61 -7.27 -1.72 5.78
CA LYS A 61 -5.90 -1.82 6.28
C LYS A 61 -4.92 -1.87 5.11
N LYS A 62 -3.70 -1.35 5.31
CA LYS A 62 -2.64 -1.37 4.29
C LYS A 62 -2.32 -2.79 3.79
N GLY A 63 -2.39 -3.78 4.68
CA GLY A 63 -2.15 -5.19 4.35
C GLY A 63 -3.28 -5.89 3.58
N HIS A 64 -4.41 -5.24 3.35
CA HIS A 64 -5.49 -5.84 2.57
C HIS A 64 -5.16 -5.84 1.08
N THR A 65 -5.59 -6.90 0.40
CA THR A 65 -5.48 -7.02 -1.05
C THR A 65 -6.51 -6.15 -1.77
N ILE A 66 -6.23 -5.78 -3.02
CA ILE A 66 -7.18 -5.09 -3.88
C ILE A 66 -8.46 -5.93 -4.06
N SER A 67 -8.34 -7.27 -4.16
CA SER A 67 -9.51 -8.16 -4.22
C SER A 67 -10.43 -7.98 -3.01
N GLN A 68 -9.88 -7.92 -1.80
CA GLN A 68 -10.66 -7.73 -0.57
C GLN A 68 -11.34 -6.36 -0.56
N PHE A 69 -10.60 -5.33 -0.96
CA PHE A 69 -11.13 -3.98 -1.13
C PHE A 69 -12.32 -3.95 -2.10
N LEU A 70 -12.20 -4.58 -3.26
CA LEU A 70 -13.27 -4.64 -4.26
C LEU A 70 -14.50 -5.36 -3.72
N THR A 71 -14.33 -6.47 -2.98
CA THR A 71 -15.46 -7.16 -2.34
C THR A 71 -16.23 -6.23 -1.38
N TRP A 72 -15.54 -5.49 -0.52
CA TRP A 72 -16.18 -4.53 0.38
C TRP A 72 -16.79 -3.34 -0.36
N ALA A 73 -16.13 -2.85 -1.42
CA ALA A 73 -16.67 -1.79 -2.26
C ALA A 73 -17.99 -2.24 -2.91
N ILE A 74 -18.04 -3.47 -3.43
CA ILE A 74 -19.26 -4.07 -3.96
C ILE A 74 -20.34 -4.13 -2.87
N GLU A 75 -20.04 -4.60 -1.64
CA GLU A 75 -21.04 -4.65 -0.56
C GLU A 75 -21.67 -3.29 -0.24
N VAL A 76 -20.88 -2.21 -0.27
CA VAL A 76 -21.36 -0.84 -0.12
C VAL A 76 -22.26 -0.45 -1.29
N LEU A 77 -21.83 -0.74 -2.53
CA LEU A 77 -22.54 -0.34 -3.75
C LEU A 77 -23.80 -1.17 -4.04
N LYS A 78 -23.88 -2.44 -3.61
CA LYS A 78 -25.05 -3.32 -3.81
C LYS A 78 -26.36 -2.74 -3.25
N LYS A 79 -26.27 -1.78 -2.32
CA LYS A 79 -27.43 -1.05 -1.76
C LYS A 79 -28.04 -0.06 -2.74
N GLU A 80 -27.21 0.51 -3.62
CA GLU A 80 -27.59 1.55 -4.59
C GLU A 80 -27.74 0.97 -6.00
N PHE A 81 -26.93 -0.04 -6.34
CA PHE A 81 -26.86 -0.63 -7.68
C PHE A 81 -27.21 -2.12 -7.64
N THR A 82 -28.39 -2.47 -8.17
CA THR A 82 -28.88 -3.85 -8.18
C THR A 82 -28.03 -4.76 -9.06
N GLU A 83 -27.39 -4.22 -10.10
CA GLU A 83 -26.51 -4.93 -11.04
C GLU A 83 -25.26 -5.51 -10.35
N LEU A 84 -24.79 -4.85 -9.29
CA LEU A 84 -23.65 -5.32 -8.52
C LEU A 84 -24.01 -6.47 -7.57
N LYS A 85 -25.29 -6.83 -7.40
CA LYS A 85 -25.70 -7.90 -6.47
C LYS A 85 -25.14 -9.26 -6.84
N THR A 86 -25.04 -9.56 -8.12
CA THR A 86 -24.48 -10.82 -8.65
C THR A 86 -23.00 -10.72 -8.99
N SER A 87 -22.42 -9.51 -8.94
CA SER A 87 -21.03 -9.28 -9.28
C SER A 87 -20.08 -9.72 -8.16
N VAL A 88 -18.91 -10.21 -8.58
CA VAL A 88 -17.79 -10.61 -7.73
C VAL A 88 -16.58 -9.72 -8.01
N ALA A 89 -15.65 -9.63 -7.05
CA ALA A 89 -14.45 -8.81 -7.18
C ALA A 89 -13.62 -9.13 -8.44
N GLU A 90 -13.61 -10.40 -8.88
CA GLU A 90 -12.89 -10.83 -10.09
C GLU A 90 -13.44 -10.24 -11.39
N ASN A 91 -14.71 -9.81 -11.40
CA ASN A 91 -15.35 -9.20 -12.58
C ASN A 91 -15.14 -7.68 -12.65
N LEU A 92 -14.54 -7.10 -11.62
CA LEU A 92 -14.22 -5.68 -11.59
C LEU A 92 -12.75 -5.48 -11.92
N MET A 93 -12.40 -4.27 -12.34
CA MET A 93 -11.02 -3.85 -12.49
C MET A 93 -10.77 -2.70 -11.53
N PHE A 94 -9.65 -2.75 -10.82
CA PHE A 94 -9.16 -1.59 -10.08
C PHE A 94 -8.23 -0.79 -10.98
N VAL A 95 -8.61 0.45 -11.26
CA VAL A 95 -7.85 1.36 -12.12
C VAL A 95 -7.38 2.55 -11.30
N LYS A 96 -6.09 2.87 -11.39
CA LYS A 96 -5.49 4.07 -10.81
C LYS A 96 -4.66 4.77 -11.89
N GLU A 97 -5.00 6.02 -12.18
CA GLU A 97 -4.44 6.73 -13.34
C GLU A 97 -4.60 5.87 -14.61
N ASP A 98 -3.49 5.50 -15.24
CA ASP A 98 -3.46 4.66 -16.44
C ASP A 98 -3.08 3.20 -16.16
N LEU A 99 -3.04 2.80 -14.88
CA LEU A 99 -2.63 1.46 -14.47
C LEU A 99 -3.83 0.65 -13.97
N ILE A 100 -4.00 -0.52 -14.58
CA ILE A 100 -4.87 -1.57 -14.05
C ILE A 100 -4.06 -2.32 -13.00
N ILE A 101 -4.52 -2.28 -11.75
CA ILE A 101 -3.83 -2.92 -10.64
C ILE A 101 -4.38 -4.34 -10.46
N PRO A 102 -3.52 -5.38 -10.52
CA PRO A 102 -3.95 -6.75 -10.28
C PRO A 102 -4.47 -6.98 -8.86
N HIS A 103 -5.44 -7.88 -8.73
CA HIS A 103 -6.21 -8.09 -7.49
C HIS A 103 -5.42 -8.70 -6.34
N PHE A 104 -4.30 -9.37 -6.63
CA PHE A 104 -3.46 -10.03 -5.64
C PHE A 104 -2.50 -9.08 -4.92
N TYR A 105 -2.29 -7.87 -5.43
CA TYR A 105 -1.47 -6.88 -4.73
C TYR A 105 -2.19 -6.32 -3.51
N THR A 106 -1.41 -5.92 -2.51
CA THR A 106 -1.87 -5.19 -1.34
C THR A 106 -1.63 -3.70 -1.50
N PHE A 107 -2.35 -2.88 -0.74
CA PHE A 107 -2.02 -1.44 -0.68
C PHE A 107 -0.57 -1.26 -0.23
N GLN A 108 -0.11 -2.00 0.79
CA GLN A 108 1.26 -1.92 1.31
C GLN A 108 2.33 -2.07 0.23
N ASP A 109 2.13 -2.96 -0.75
CA ASP A 109 3.09 -3.18 -1.84
C ASP A 109 3.37 -1.88 -2.62
N PHE A 110 2.32 -1.09 -2.89
CA PHE A 110 2.45 0.20 -3.57
C PHE A 110 3.02 1.31 -2.68
N ILE A 111 2.77 1.24 -1.38
CA ILE A 111 3.29 2.21 -0.39
C ILE A 111 4.80 2.05 -0.24
N VAL A 112 5.26 0.82 -0.02
CA VAL A 112 6.67 0.53 0.25
C VAL A 112 7.51 0.76 -0.99
N THR A 113 7.02 0.35 -2.16
CA THR A 113 7.73 0.54 -3.43
C THR A 113 7.75 1.98 -3.90
N LYS A 114 6.99 2.88 -3.26
CA LYS A 114 6.73 4.25 -3.74
C LYS A 114 6.38 4.23 -5.23
N ALA A 115 5.51 3.29 -5.61
CA ALA A 115 5.20 3.02 -7.00
C ALA A 115 4.86 4.34 -7.71
N MET A 116 5.58 4.61 -8.81
CA MET A 116 5.41 5.86 -9.55
C MET A 116 4.44 5.66 -10.71
N GLY A 117 3.42 6.50 -10.75
CA GLY A 117 2.59 6.73 -11.93
C GLY A 117 3.23 7.78 -12.84
N LYS A 118 2.46 8.23 -13.84
CA LYS A 118 2.94 9.23 -14.80
C LYS A 118 3.11 10.61 -14.16
N THR A 119 2.37 10.89 -13.09
CA THR A 119 2.28 12.22 -12.46
C THR A 119 2.91 12.28 -11.06
N GLY A 120 3.52 11.21 -10.58
CA GLY A 120 4.16 11.13 -9.26
C GLY A 120 3.90 9.78 -8.56
N PRO A 121 4.10 9.68 -7.24
CA PRO A 121 3.75 8.47 -6.48
C PRO A 121 2.25 8.16 -6.63
N LEU A 122 1.90 6.90 -6.91
CA LEU A 122 0.50 6.45 -7.06
C LEU A 122 -0.33 6.72 -5.80
N TYR A 123 0.32 6.75 -4.64
CA TYR A 123 -0.30 7.04 -3.36
C TYR A 123 0.56 8.06 -2.59
N GLU A 124 0.01 9.24 -2.36
CA GLU A 124 0.55 10.21 -1.41
C GLU A 124 -0.17 10.02 -0.07
N PHE A 125 0.60 9.64 0.96
CA PHE A 125 0.11 9.59 2.34
C PHE A 125 0.50 10.91 3.00
N ASP A 126 -0.45 11.81 3.14
CA ASP A 126 -0.24 12.94 4.05
C ASP A 126 -0.28 12.42 5.50
N ALA A 127 0.40 13.09 6.42
CA ALA A 127 0.58 12.66 7.82
C ALA A 127 -0.74 12.44 8.59
N ALA A 128 -1.88 12.78 7.99
CA ALA A 128 -3.23 12.56 8.49
C ALA A 128 -3.85 11.18 8.11
N GLY A 129 -3.14 10.29 7.41
CA GLY A 129 -3.63 8.94 7.09
C GLY A 129 -4.74 8.88 6.04
N ASP A 130 -4.93 9.97 5.29
CA ASP A 130 -5.93 10.08 4.25
C ASP A 130 -5.30 9.83 2.88
N VAL A 131 -5.75 8.78 2.18
CA VAL A 131 -5.28 8.48 0.83
C VAL A 131 -6.08 9.33 -0.14
N ARG A 132 -5.50 10.46 -0.55
CA ARG A 132 -6.06 11.27 -1.63
C ARG A 132 -5.61 10.69 -2.97
N ILE A 133 -6.52 10.04 -3.68
CA ILE A 133 -6.33 9.77 -5.10
C ILE A 133 -6.26 11.13 -5.82
N ARG A 134 -5.08 11.52 -6.32
CA ARG A 134 -4.98 12.63 -7.28
C ARG A 134 -5.83 12.27 -8.49
N GLN A 135 -6.79 13.15 -8.77
CA GLN A 135 -7.75 13.05 -9.88
C GLN A 135 -7.05 13.44 -11.18
N ASP A 136 -6.87 12.46 -12.06
CA ASP A 136 -6.79 12.72 -13.50
C ASP A 136 -8.15 12.34 -14.10
N ALA A 137 -8.95 13.37 -14.44
CA ALA A 137 -10.02 13.31 -15.45
C ALA A 137 -10.81 14.63 -15.62
N ALA A 138 -10.60 15.70 -14.84
CA ALA A 138 -11.48 16.88 -14.93
C ALA A 138 -10.82 18.27 -14.89
N LEU A 139 -9.49 18.40 -14.90
CA LEU A 139 -8.82 19.71 -14.95
C LEU A 139 -7.56 19.64 -15.83
N ASP A 140 -7.77 19.49 -17.13
CA ASP A 140 -6.96 20.22 -18.10
C ASP A 140 -7.48 21.68 -18.10
N CYS A 141 -7.09 22.46 -17.08
CA CYS A 141 -7.15 23.91 -17.20
C CYS A 141 -5.80 24.34 -17.76
N GLY A 142 -5.85 24.81 -18.99
CA GLY A 142 -4.72 25.36 -19.72
C GLY A 142 -3.99 26.49 -18.98
N GLU A 143 -2.83 26.77 -19.54
CA GLU A 143 -1.96 27.92 -19.29
C GLU A 143 -1.09 27.89 -18.02
N ALA A 144 0.13 27.39 -18.22
CA ALA A 144 1.30 28.03 -17.62
C ALA A 144 2.37 28.17 -18.70
N HIS A 145 2.17 29.14 -19.60
CA HIS A 145 3.27 29.71 -20.36
C HIS A 145 4.27 30.36 -19.37
N PRO A 146 5.58 30.13 -19.54
CA PRO A 146 6.58 30.73 -18.66
C PRO A 146 6.72 32.22 -18.98
N ALA A 147 6.40 33.06 -18.00
CA ALA A 147 6.80 34.46 -17.99
C ALA A 147 7.10 34.91 -16.54
N LYS A 148 8.32 34.66 -16.06
CA LYS A 148 9.39 35.65 -15.96
C LYS A 148 10.67 35.02 -15.42
#